data_AF-A0A0P7TII4-F1
#
_entry.id   AF-A0A0P7TII4-F1
#
_cell.length_a   1.000
_cell.length_b   1.000
_cell.length_c   1.000
_cell.angle_alpha   90.00
_cell.angle_beta   90.00
_cell.angle_gamma   90.00
#
_symmetry.space_group_name_H-M   'P 1'
#
loop_
_entity.id
_entity.type
_entity.pdbx_description
1 polymer ?
#
loop_
_entity_poly.entity_id
_entity_poly.type
_entity_poly.pdbx_seq_one_letter_code
_entity_poly.pdbx_strand_id
1 'polypeptide(L)'
;MRTLSLFLWSPILQVVLEELVNGGRLKGTVVGGRQDKAVYIPDIYSKTQSTWVDSFLAQNKYLEFDALTRLGIPDPIGYIKKRFKSQKLLFLQATCVAQSIIDQVEASVEEAVSSGTWIDVQTMLPSCLSTEDTGILLNQVMRTASVQSSARILCDTIVVSEKFVSGCKALFDQAMQQKAQKEIKNNPVFLITEDDLKQSSLLMDMSAASKKDKREERRKKAAEGSGSMKGGGGGNAREIRIRKTKKKGRRDDDSDEEAGTAPSNRNKQAEVVFMSLDEVAAVLEEHVCDCPDEMITELAEQLMRPLTKQYQEVVRAAFLSSSSMSSGASRKQSVKELQEEITNLYNNIRLFEKGAKFFSDETHANIAKHVLRTICTDVTNILLNFVAAEFMTAVDSPRSITNEVRLKILTKLQEETKEPLMKLHNSLNGKSIEDFLIYLEPCVEVCGFMLKKGDKKRERQALFQHRQALMEQLKMTEDPALVLHLTSVLLFQQIHQCALHVPGRCVPHVISSLVGRISEDQRKLLSQYQTLVVKQLVGQGKNTRAAPGEDEGERGTPGNGGEMEEVRKELLSLTGEVKQLVLSARKTSLTED
;
A
#
# COMPACT_ATOMS: atom_id res chain seq x y z
N MET A 1 38.24 50.67 -41.58
CA MET A 1 37.93 51.63 -42.68
C MET A 1 36.42 51.70 -42.83
N ARG A 2 35.82 52.89 -42.96
CA ARG A 2 34.38 53.00 -43.24
C ARG A 2 34.13 52.62 -44.71
N THR A 3 33.03 51.91 -44.96
CA THR A 3 32.55 51.62 -46.31
C THR A 3 32.25 52.95 -47.01
N LEU A 4 32.95 53.24 -48.10
CA LEU A 4 32.70 54.41 -48.94
C LEU A 4 31.54 54.07 -49.89
N SER A 5 30.35 53.95 -49.32
CA SER A 5 29.10 53.69 -50.05
C SER A 5 28.73 54.93 -50.88
N LEU A 6 29.35 55.06 -52.06
CA LEU A 6 28.85 55.96 -53.10
C LEU A 6 27.47 55.45 -53.53
N PHE A 7 26.42 56.11 -53.04
CA PHE A 7 25.05 55.88 -53.51
C PHE A 7 24.91 56.47 -54.91
N LEU A 8 24.89 55.59 -55.92
CA LEU A 8 24.82 55.97 -57.33
C LEU A 8 23.36 56.27 -57.73
N TRP A 9 22.98 57.54 -57.75
CA TRP A 9 21.64 57.99 -58.19
C TRP A 9 21.52 58.24 -59.71
N SER A 10 22.60 58.03 -60.49
CA SER A 10 22.65 58.30 -61.93
C SER A 10 23.03 57.05 -62.74
N PRO A 11 22.20 56.61 -63.71
CA PRO A 11 22.52 55.47 -64.58
C PRO A 11 23.81 55.62 -65.36
N ILE A 12 24.18 56.86 -65.73
CA ILE A 12 25.44 57.15 -66.45
C ILE A 12 26.63 56.88 -65.54
N LEU A 13 26.54 57.22 -64.25
CA LEU A 13 27.62 57.00 -63.28
C LEU A 13 27.83 55.49 -63.02
N GLN A 14 26.77 54.69 -63.06
CA GLN A 14 26.87 53.22 -62.99
C GLN A 14 27.60 52.63 -64.20
N VAL A 15 27.23 53.01 -65.43
CA VAL A 15 27.89 52.51 -66.65
C VAL A 15 29.38 52.85 -66.67
N VAL A 16 29.73 54.11 -66.37
CA VAL A 16 31.15 54.54 -66.31
C VAL A 16 31.92 53.78 -65.23
N LEU A 17 31.30 53.49 -64.08
CA LEU A 17 31.94 52.72 -63.02
C LEU A 17 32.15 51.25 -63.42
N GLU A 18 31.17 50.63 -64.06
CA GLU A 18 31.25 49.27 -64.60
C GLU A 18 32.35 49.17 -65.67
N GLU A 19 32.47 50.14 -66.57
CA GLU A 19 33.59 50.22 -67.54
C GLU A 19 34.96 50.37 -66.85
N LEU A 20 35.07 51.19 -65.81
CA LEU A 20 36.33 51.36 -65.08
C LEU A 20 36.76 50.12 -64.30
N VAL A 21 35.80 49.33 -63.80
CA VAL A 21 36.05 48.02 -63.16
C VAL A 21 36.43 46.97 -64.21
N ASN A 22 35.63 46.82 -65.28
CA ASN A 22 35.88 45.84 -66.34
C ASN A 22 37.18 46.13 -67.10
N GLY A 23 37.54 47.40 -67.28
CA GLY A 23 38.81 47.85 -67.84
C GLY A 23 40.00 47.79 -66.85
N GLY A 24 39.81 47.24 -65.65
CA GLY A 24 40.86 47.01 -64.65
C GLY A 24 41.45 48.28 -64.01
N ARG A 25 40.89 49.47 -64.29
CA ARG A 25 41.35 50.77 -63.75
C ARG A 25 40.90 50.97 -62.30
N LEU A 26 39.80 50.33 -61.90
CA LEU A 26 39.34 50.27 -60.51
C LEU A 26 39.27 48.80 -60.06
N LYS A 27 39.83 48.50 -58.89
CA LYS A 27 39.81 47.17 -58.28
C LYS A 27 38.68 47.06 -57.25
N GLY A 28 37.60 46.40 -57.64
CA GLY A 28 36.42 46.16 -56.81
C GLY A 28 35.29 45.55 -57.62
N THR A 29 34.10 45.46 -57.01
CA THR A 29 32.88 44.94 -57.62
C THR A 29 31.75 45.94 -57.44
N VAL A 30 30.87 46.10 -58.44
CA VAL A 30 29.60 46.84 -58.30
C VAL A 30 28.50 45.84 -57.97
N VAL A 31 27.70 46.12 -56.93
CA VAL A 31 26.61 45.25 -56.47
C VAL A 31 25.33 46.08 -56.37
N GLY A 32 24.21 45.56 -56.90
CA GLY A 32 22.94 46.27 -57.08
C GLY A 32 22.57 46.44 -58.55
N GLY A 33 21.28 46.46 -58.87
CA GLY A 33 20.76 46.49 -60.25
C GLY A 33 20.04 47.79 -60.60
N ARG A 34 19.63 47.96 -61.87
CA ARG A 34 19.02 49.20 -62.43
C ARG A 34 17.73 49.72 -61.75
N GLN A 35 17.18 49.01 -60.76
CA GLN A 35 15.99 49.40 -59.98
C GLN A 35 16.28 49.53 -58.47
N ASP A 36 17.50 49.23 -58.04
CA ASP A 36 17.92 49.26 -56.63
C ASP A 36 19.21 50.08 -56.48
N LYS A 37 19.62 50.40 -55.25
CA LYS A 37 20.81 51.24 -54.99
C LYS A 37 22.09 50.48 -55.34
N ALA A 38 22.71 50.83 -56.47
CA ALA A 38 24.02 50.32 -56.84
C ALA A 38 25.12 50.84 -55.88
N VAL A 39 25.93 49.92 -55.36
CA VAL A 39 27.02 50.18 -54.40
C VAL A 39 28.34 49.64 -54.94
N TYR A 40 29.39 50.45 -54.89
CA TYR A 40 30.76 50.03 -55.19
C TYR A 40 31.44 49.42 -53.96
N ILE A 41 32.03 48.24 -54.12
CA ILE A 41 32.79 47.55 -53.07
C ILE A 41 34.25 47.41 -53.52
N PRO A 42 35.19 48.18 -52.96
CA PRO A 42 36.62 48.07 -53.30
C PRO A 42 37.22 46.70 -52.91
N ASP A 43 38.11 46.16 -53.73
CA ASP A 43 38.81 44.89 -53.48
C ASP A 43 39.48 44.83 -52.11
N ILE A 44 40.09 45.96 -51.69
CA ILE A 44 40.79 46.06 -50.42
C ILE A 44 39.83 45.90 -49.23
N TYR A 45 38.60 46.39 -49.35
CA TYR A 45 37.57 46.23 -48.32
C TYR A 45 37.16 44.77 -48.18
N SER A 46 36.80 44.12 -49.30
CA SER A 46 36.46 42.69 -49.33
C SER A 46 37.59 41.79 -48.83
N LYS A 47 38.85 42.14 -49.12
CA LYS A 47 40.04 41.46 -48.58
C LYS A 47 40.20 41.70 -47.08
N THR A 48 40.07 42.92 -46.58
CA THR A 48 40.17 43.20 -45.14
C THR A 48 39.08 42.50 -44.35
N GLN A 49 37.82 42.49 -44.82
CA GLN A 49 36.75 41.70 -44.23
C GLN A 49 37.13 40.21 -44.18
N SER A 50 37.52 39.66 -45.33
CA SER A 50 37.93 38.26 -45.49
C SER A 50 39.05 37.85 -44.53
N THR A 51 40.13 38.63 -44.47
CA THR A 51 41.28 38.37 -43.59
C THR A 51 40.88 38.48 -42.11
N TRP A 52 40.03 39.44 -41.74
CA TRP A 52 39.54 39.54 -40.37
C TRP A 52 38.76 38.28 -39.97
N VAL A 53 37.84 37.79 -40.82
CA VAL A 53 37.06 36.56 -40.55
C VAL A 53 37.97 35.33 -40.45
N ASP A 54 38.95 35.19 -41.36
CA ASP A 54 39.91 34.08 -41.32
C ASP A 54 40.75 34.10 -40.03
N SER A 55 41.30 35.26 -39.65
CA SER A 55 42.11 35.42 -38.44
C SER A 55 41.28 35.21 -37.17
N PHE A 56 40.06 35.75 -37.11
CA PHE A 56 39.17 35.61 -35.96
C PHE A 56 38.79 34.14 -35.73
N LEU A 57 38.34 33.44 -36.77
CA LEU A 57 37.99 32.01 -36.66
C LEU A 57 39.23 31.15 -36.33
N ALA A 58 40.39 31.46 -36.92
CA ALA A 58 41.63 30.73 -36.64
C ALA A 58 42.10 30.90 -35.19
N GLN A 59 41.92 32.09 -34.60
CA GLN A 59 42.31 32.39 -33.22
C GLN A 59 41.27 31.90 -32.20
N ASN A 60 40.01 32.32 -32.36
CA ASN A 60 38.96 32.18 -31.35
C ASN A 60 38.12 30.90 -31.49
N LYS A 61 38.21 30.20 -32.63
CA LYS A 61 37.46 28.97 -32.94
C LYS A 61 35.93 29.11 -33.02
N TYR A 62 35.40 30.32 -32.98
CA TYR A 62 33.99 30.64 -33.25
C TYR A 62 33.85 31.89 -34.13
N LEU A 63 32.63 32.17 -34.61
CA LEU A 63 32.24 33.44 -35.23
C LEU A 63 30.82 33.83 -34.78
N GLU A 64 30.63 35.08 -34.36
CA GLU A 64 29.30 35.68 -34.14
C GLU A 64 28.68 36.14 -35.46
N PHE A 65 27.39 35.85 -35.69
CA PHE A 65 26.69 36.34 -36.88
C PHE A 65 26.52 37.86 -36.85
N ASP A 66 26.27 38.48 -35.69
CA ASP A 66 26.18 39.94 -35.59
C ASP A 66 27.54 40.61 -35.85
N ALA A 67 28.66 40.02 -35.43
CA ALA A 67 29.98 40.56 -35.77
C ALA A 67 30.21 40.62 -37.30
N LEU A 68 29.72 39.62 -38.04
CA LEU A 68 29.78 39.60 -39.51
C LEU A 68 28.82 40.63 -40.12
N THR A 69 27.61 40.79 -39.59
CA THR A 69 26.66 41.83 -40.00
C THR A 69 27.25 43.24 -39.80
N ARG A 70 27.82 43.51 -38.62
CA ARG A 70 28.53 44.77 -38.28
C ARG A 70 29.78 45.00 -39.16
N LEU A 71 30.44 43.92 -39.61
CA LEU A 71 31.57 44.00 -40.55
C LEU A 71 31.12 44.36 -41.98
N GLY A 72 29.83 44.31 -42.28
CA GLY A 72 29.24 44.61 -43.59
C GLY A 72 29.01 43.37 -44.46
N ILE A 73 28.75 42.21 -43.85
CA ILE A 73 28.37 40.96 -44.53
C ILE A 73 26.88 40.70 -44.26
N PRO A 74 25.96 40.91 -45.24
CA PRO A 74 24.51 40.89 -44.99
C PRO A 74 23.91 39.47 -44.85
N ASP A 75 24.61 38.44 -45.33
CA ASP A 75 24.27 37.02 -45.10
C ASP A 75 25.47 36.31 -44.45
N PRO A 76 25.57 36.34 -43.11
CA PRO A 76 26.66 35.68 -42.39
C PRO A 76 26.73 34.18 -42.67
N ILE A 77 25.60 33.48 -42.64
CA ILE A 77 25.54 32.01 -42.74
C ILE A 77 25.95 31.55 -44.14
N GLY A 78 25.40 32.15 -45.20
CA GLY A 78 25.77 31.83 -46.58
C GLY A 78 27.21 32.23 -46.89
N TYR A 79 27.71 33.35 -46.33
CA TYR A 79 29.12 33.73 -46.45
C TYR A 79 30.07 32.68 -45.85
N ILE A 80 29.83 32.27 -44.59
CA ILE A 80 30.62 31.24 -43.91
C ILE A 80 30.59 29.92 -44.70
N LYS A 81 29.39 29.44 -45.08
CA LYS A 81 29.22 28.20 -45.87
C LYS A 81 29.92 28.25 -47.22
N LYS A 82 29.97 29.42 -47.87
CA LYS A 82 30.68 29.60 -49.15
C LYS A 82 32.19 29.64 -48.98
N ARG A 83 32.68 30.23 -47.87
CA ARG A 83 34.10 30.44 -47.58
C ARG A 83 34.80 29.20 -47.02
N PHE A 84 34.22 28.57 -46.00
CA PHE A 84 34.83 27.51 -45.20
C PHE A 84 34.32 26.10 -45.57
N LYS A 85 34.07 25.84 -46.86
CA LYS A 85 33.49 24.56 -47.36
C LYS A 85 34.22 23.29 -46.92
N SER A 86 35.52 23.39 -46.63
CA SER A 86 36.37 22.28 -46.20
C SER A 86 36.44 22.09 -44.68
N GLN A 87 35.93 23.05 -43.89
CA GLN A 87 35.92 22.97 -42.43
C GLN A 87 34.54 22.51 -41.94
N LYS A 88 34.54 21.63 -40.92
CA LYS A 88 33.32 21.31 -40.18
C LYS A 88 33.09 22.42 -39.15
N LEU A 89 32.02 23.18 -39.37
CA LEU A 89 31.52 24.22 -38.46
C LEU A 89 30.09 23.86 -38.08
N LEU A 90 29.78 23.89 -36.79
CA LEU A 90 28.41 23.77 -36.29
C LEU A 90 27.80 25.17 -36.24
N PHE A 91 26.67 25.34 -36.92
CA PHE A 91 25.89 26.58 -36.91
C PHE A 91 24.87 26.48 -35.77
N LEU A 92 24.98 27.41 -34.82
CA LEU A 92 24.04 27.60 -33.72
C LEU A 92 23.06 28.73 -34.12
N GLN A 93 22.39 29.36 -33.16
CA GLN A 93 21.39 30.40 -33.41
C GLN A 93 22.03 31.78 -33.61
N ALA A 94 22.96 32.18 -32.74
CA ALA A 94 23.66 33.48 -32.81
C ALA A 94 25.11 33.37 -33.31
N THR A 95 25.72 32.19 -33.17
CA THR A 95 27.12 31.94 -33.49
C THR A 95 27.32 30.68 -34.33
N CYS A 96 28.54 30.49 -34.85
CA CYS A 96 29.00 29.16 -35.28
C CYS A 96 30.33 28.80 -34.62
N VAL A 97 30.49 27.53 -34.26
CA VAL A 97 31.68 27.00 -33.59
C VAL A 97 32.44 26.02 -34.48
N ALA A 98 33.77 26.03 -34.37
CA ALA A 98 34.63 25.07 -35.04
C ALA A 98 34.65 23.72 -34.29
N GLN A 99 34.93 22.65 -35.04
CA GLN A 99 35.00 21.28 -34.53
C GLN A 99 35.82 21.14 -33.22
N SER A 100 36.91 21.90 -33.05
CA SER A 100 37.73 21.85 -31.82
C SER A 100 37.00 22.23 -30.53
N ILE A 101 35.97 23.09 -30.59
CA ILE A 101 35.13 23.38 -29.41
C ILE A 101 34.18 22.19 -29.15
N ILE A 102 33.64 21.59 -30.22
CA ILE A 102 32.77 20.42 -30.13
C ILE A 102 33.54 19.24 -29.51
N ASP A 103 34.74 18.94 -30.02
CA ASP A 103 35.62 17.88 -29.53
C ASP A 103 36.01 18.09 -28.05
N GLN A 104 36.19 19.34 -27.61
CA GLN A 104 36.49 19.69 -26.23
C GLN A 104 35.29 19.45 -25.29
N VAL A 105 34.09 19.87 -25.70
CA VAL A 105 32.85 19.61 -24.96
C VAL A 105 32.56 18.11 -24.92
N GLU A 106 32.75 17.41 -26.04
CA GLU A 106 32.58 15.96 -26.16
C GLU A 106 33.48 15.20 -25.19
N ALA A 107 34.79 15.50 -25.17
CA ALA A 107 35.73 14.89 -24.24
C ALA A 107 35.35 15.09 -22.76
N SER A 108 34.92 16.30 -22.37
CA SER A 108 34.55 16.58 -20.98
C SER A 108 33.18 16.01 -20.58
N VAL A 109 32.23 15.88 -21.52
CA VAL A 109 30.98 15.15 -21.30
C VAL A 109 31.25 13.65 -21.13
N GLU A 110 32.11 13.06 -21.97
CA GLU A 110 32.54 11.66 -21.81
C GLU A 110 33.26 11.42 -20.48
N GLU A 111 34.13 12.35 -20.05
CA GLU A 111 34.79 12.28 -18.75
C GLU A 111 33.80 12.32 -17.58
N ALA A 112 32.82 13.24 -17.59
CA ALA A 112 31.78 13.32 -16.57
C ALA A 112 30.93 12.04 -16.49
N VAL A 113 30.58 11.45 -17.64
CA VAL A 113 29.85 10.17 -17.73
C VAL A 113 30.69 8.98 -17.25
N SER A 114 31.97 8.98 -17.58
CA SER A 114 32.91 7.92 -17.19
C SER A 114 33.15 7.93 -15.67
N SER A 115 33.50 9.09 -15.13
CA SER A 115 33.78 9.31 -13.70
C SER A 115 32.53 9.26 -12.80
N GLY A 116 31.34 9.53 -13.36
CA GLY A 116 30.09 9.53 -12.60
C GLY A 116 29.83 10.84 -11.87
N THR A 117 30.22 11.96 -12.49
CA THR A 117 30.09 13.32 -11.96
C THR A 117 29.09 14.14 -12.79
N TRP A 118 29.16 15.47 -12.66
CA TRP A 118 28.46 16.47 -13.45
C TRP A 118 29.48 17.52 -13.95
N ILE A 119 29.11 18.30 -14.96
CA ILE A 119 29.91 19.42 -15.47
C ILE A 119 29.03 20.54 -16.03
N ASP A 120 29.30 21.80 -15.65
CA ASP A 120 28.76 22.97 -16.33
C ASP A 120 29.64 23.33 -17.53
N VAL A 121 29.12 23.08 -18.73
CA VAL A 121 29.87 23.31 -19.97
C VAL A 121 29.99 24.80 -20.31
N GLN A 122 29.11 25.65 -19.79
CA GLN A 122 29.18 27.10 -20.02
C GLN A 122 30.51 27.70 -19.52
N THR A 123 31.09 27.13 -18.45
CA THR A 123 32.40 27.55 -17.89
C THR A 123 33.58 27.39 -18.85
N MET A 124 33.46 26.50 -19.84
CA MET A 124 34.50 26.20 -20.83
C MET A 124 34.27 26.88 -22.18
N LEU A 125 33.07 27.44 -22.40
CA LEU A 125 32.67 28.03 -23.67
C LEU A 125 33.00 29.53 -23.75
N PRO A 126 33.16 30.09 -24.96
CA PRO A 126 33.28 31.54 -25.13
C PRO A 126 32.03 32.25 -24.60
N SER A 127 32.21 33.32 -23.83
CA SER A 127 31.12 34.07 -23.17
C SER A 127 30.12 34.77 -24.09
N CYS A 128 30.31 34.69 -25.41
CA CYS A 128 29.35 35.14 -26.41
C CYS A 128 28.31 34.08 -26.81
N LEU A 129 28.50 32.81 -26.41
CA LEU A 129 27.47 31.77 -26.58
C LEU A 129 26.39 31.96 -25.52
N SER A 130 25.15 32.13 -25.97
CA SER A 130 23.96 32.10 -25.12
C SER A 130 23.69 30.69 -24.58
N THR A 131 22.86 30.59 -23.54
CA THR A 131 22.34 29.31 -23.04
C THR A 131 21.64 28.51 -24.16
N GLU A 132 20.91 29.17 -25.07
CA GLU A 132 20.31 28.54 -26.25
C GLU A 132 21.36 27.95 -27.21
N ASP A 133 22.44 28.69 -27.52
CA ASP A 133 23.54 28.21 -28.36
C ASP A 133 24.26 27.02 -27.68
N THR A 134 24.48 27.08 -26.37
CA THR A 134 25.06 26.00 -25.56
C THR A 134 24.15 24.76 -25.52
N GLY A 135 22.84 24.93 -25.36
CA GLY A 135 21.87 23.83 -25.38
C GLY A 135 21.81 23.12 -26.74
N ILE A 136 21.93 23.85 -27.86
CA ILE A 136 22.03 23.28 -29.21
C ILE A 136 23.35 22.48 -29.35
N LEU A 137 24.48 23.05 -28.89
CA LEU A 137 25.79 22.39 -28.90
C LEU A 137 25.78 21.09 -28.08
N LEU A 138 25.26 21.12 -26.85
CA LEU A 138 25.12 19.95 -25.99
C LEU A 138 24.24 18.87 -26.61
N ASN A 139 23.10 19.23 -27.19
CA ASN A 139 22.23 18.26 -27.88
C ASN A 139 22.93 17.60 -29.08
N GLN A 140 23.81 18.31 -29.79
CA GLN A 140 24.63 17.73 -30.85
C GLN A 140 25.70 16.79 -30.30
N VAL A 141 26.44 17.19 -29.26
CA VAL A 141 27.47 16.37 -28.61
C VAL A 141 26.88 15.09 -28.01
N MET A 142 25.77 15.19 -27.28
CA MET A 142 25.05 14.04 -26.69
C MET A 142 24.69 12.98 -27.73
N ARG A 143 24.34 13.41 -28.96
CA ARG A 143 24.04 12.51 -30.09
C ARG A 143 25.30 11.93 -30.71
N THR A 144 26.37 12.71 -30.86
CA THR A 144 27.62 12.26 -31.50
C THR A 144 28.36 11.25 -30.62
N ALA A 145 28.51 11.51 -29.32
CA ALA A 145 29.10 10.58 -28.35
C ALA A 145 28.16 9.42 -27.92
N SER A 146 26.90 9.41 -28.40
CA SER A 146 25.90 8.37 -28.07
C SER A 146 25.61 8.20 -26.56
N VAL A 147 25.85 9.25 -25.75
CA VAL A 147 25.72 9.23 -24.27
C VAL A 147 24.30 9.50 -23.75
N GLN A 148 23.30 9.68 -24.64
CA GLN A 148 21.92 10.05 -24.28
C GLN A 148 21.21 9.10 -23.28
N SER A 149 21.68 7.86 -23.14
CA SER A 149 21.18 6.87 -22.17
C SER A 149 21.93 6.86 -20.84
N SER A 150 23.03 7.61 -20.74
CA SER A 150 24.01 7.61 -19.65
C SER A 150 24.25 8.99 -19.04
N ALA A 151 23.65 10.04 -19.61
CA ALA A 151 23.64 11.41 -19.11
C ALA A 151 22.35 12.14 -19.47
N ARG A 152 22.07 13.20 -18.71
CA ARG A 152 20.97 14.16 -18.93
C ARG A 152 21.50 15.59 -18.84
N ILE A 153 20.77 16.54 -19.44
CA ILE A 153 21.05 17.97 -19.36
C ILE A 153 20.13 18.57 -18.30
N LEU A 154 20.68 19.37 -17.38
CA LEU A 154 19.95 20.21 -16.42
C LEU A 154 20.32 21.68 -16.66
N CYS A 155 19.43 22.61 -16.34
CA CYS A 155 19.66 24.07 -16.44
C CYS A 155 20.20 24.53 -17.82
N ASP A 156 19.85 23.81 -18.89
CA ASP A 156 20.30 23.97 -20.30
C ASP A 156 21.82 23.89 -20.58
N THR A 157 22.69 24.03 -19.57
CA THR A 157 24.15 24.10 -19.71
C THR A 157 24.91 23.01 -18.96
N ILE A 158 24.27 22.36 -17.98
CA ILE A 158 24.91 21.39 -17.08
C ILE A 158 24.62 19.97 -17.56
N VAL A 159 25.66 19.16 -17.71
CA VAL A 159 25.53 17.74 -18.02
C VAL A 159 25.75 16.92 -16.76
N VAL A 160 24.79 16.04 -16.45
CA VAL A 160 24.81 15.18 -15.27
C VAL A 160 24.77 13.72 -15.70
N SER A 161 25.70 12.91 -15.21
CA SER A 161 25.72 11.47 -15.50
C SER A 161 24.62 10.71 -14.76
N GLU A 162 24.09 9.64 -15.37
CA GLU A 162 23.11 8.76 -14.70
C GLU A 162 23.69 8.04 -13.48
N LYS A 163 25.02 7.82 -13.47
CA LYS A 163 25.74 7.34 -12.28
C LYS A 163 25.59 8.32 -11.11
N PHE A 164 25.84 9.61 -11.35
CA PHE A 164 25.66 10.65 -10.34
C PHE A 164 24.22 10.70 -9.82
N VAL A 165 23.23 10.70 -10.72
CA VAL A 165 21.79 10.66 -10.35
C VAL A 165 21.46 9.41 -9.53
N SER A 166 22.05 8.25 -9.85
CA SER A 166 21.86 7.02 -9.08
C SER A 166 22.53 7.07 -7.69
N GLY A 167 23.68 7.73 -7.57
CA GLY A 167 24.33 8.02 -6.29
C GLY A 167 23.47 8.94 -5.40
N CYS A 168 22.88 9.99 -5.99
CA CYS A 168 21.95 10.89 -5.31
C CYS A 168 20.71 10.15 -4.78
N LYS A 169 20.17 9.18 -5.54
CA LYS A 169 19.06 8.32 -5.07
C LYS A 169 19.45 7.46 -3.88
N ALA A 170 20.65 6.88 -3.89
CA ALA A 170 21.12 5.98 -2.83
C ALA A 170 21.26 6.66 -1.46
N LEU A 171 21.43 7.99 -1.41
CA LEU A 171 21.41 8.77 -0.17
C LEU A 171 20.11 8.56 0.63
N PHE A 172 18.99 8.35 -0.06
CA PHE A 172 17.67 8.20 0.54
C PHE A 172 17.33 6.76 0.96
N ASP A 173 18.11 5.74 0.54
CA ASP A 173 17.79 4.33 0.78
C ASP A 173 17.64 4.01 2.28
N GLN A 174 18.53 4.54 3.12
CA GLN A 174 18.47 4.32 4.57
C GLN A 174 17.26 5.02 5.20
N ALA A 175 16.96 6.25 4.76
CA ALA A 175 15.79 7.01 5.22
C ALA A 175 14.47 6.32 4.82
N MET A 176 14.38 5.82 3.58
CA MET A 176 13.25 5.01 3.10
C MET A 176 13.04 3.77 3.97
N GLN A 177 14.10 2.98 4.22
CA GLN A 177 13.99 1.77 5.03
C GLN A 177 13.53 2.07 6.47
N GLN A 178 14.08 3.11 7.10
CA GLN A 178 13.66 3.50 8.45
C GLN A 178 12.20 4.01 8.50
N LYS A 179 11.78 4.81 7.53
CA LYS A 179 10.41 5.34 7.45
C LYS A 179 9.41 4.20 7.20
N ALA A 180 9.72 3.30 6.26
CA ALA A 180 8.90 2.12 5.98
C ALA A 180 8.71 1.20 7.20
N GLN A 181 9.77 0.95 7.97
CA GLN A 181 9.68 0.15 9.21
C GLN A 181 8.88 0.83 10.32
N LYS A 182 8.80 2.17 10.35
CA LYS A 182 7.95 2.92 11.28
C LYS A 182 6.48 2.88 10.85
N GLU A 183 6.19 3.09 9.57
CA GLU A 183 4.82 3.02 9.02
C GLU A 183 4.17 1.64 9.23
N ILE A 184 4.90 0.55 8.96
CA ILE A 184 4.39 -0.83 9.15
C ILE A 184 3.94 -1.09 10.60
N LYS A 185 4.60 -0.48 11.59
CA LYS A 185 4.25 -0.62 13.02
C LYS A 185 3.04 0.22 13.44
N ASN A 186 2.72 1.27 12.68
CA ASN A 186 1.74 2.28 13.08
C ASN A 186 0.44 2.25 12.26
N ASN A 187 0.48 1.87 10.97
CA ASN A 187 -0.69 1.95 10.10
C ASN A 187 -0.67 0.97 8.89
N PRO A 188 -0.95 -0.33 9.09
CA PRO A 188 -0.91 -1.34 8.01
C PRO A 188 -2.06 -1.23 6.98
N VAL A 189 -3.02 -0.31 7.15
CA VAL A 189 -4.31 -0.32 6.43
C VAL A 189 -4.29 0.43 5.09
N PHE A 190 -3.33 1.34 4.87
CA PHE A 190 -3.42 2.37 3.82
C PHE A 190 -2.60 2.13 2.53
N LEU A 191 -1.93 0.99 2.39
CA LEU A 191 -0.80 0.84 1.46
C LEU A 191 -1.01 -0.09 0.25
N ILE A 192 -2.26 -0.48 -0.08
CA ILE A 192 -2.55 -1.43 -1.17
C ILE A 192 -3.55 -0.83 -2.16
N THR A 193 -3.14 -0.68 -3.42
CA THR A 193 -3.98 -0.25 -4.55
C THR A 193 -4.59 -1.46 -5.27
N GLU A 194 -5.62 -1.25 -6.12
CA GLU A 194 -6.37 -2.34 -6.76
C GLU A 194 -5.55 -3.24 -7.70
N ASP A 195 -4.39 -2.79 -8.19
CA ASP A 195 -3.55 -3.57 -9.10
C ASP A 195 -2.64 -4.59 -8.37
N ASP A 196 -2.30 -4.34 -7.10
CA ASP A 196 -1.57 -5.31 -6.25
C ASP A 196 -2.42 -6.58 -5.97
N LEU A 197 -3.75 -6.45 -6.03
CA LEU A 197 -4.71 -7.57 -5.94
C LEU A 197 -4.69 -8.49 -7.17
N LYS A 198 -4.22 -7.99 -8.33
CA LYS A 198 -4.18 -8.75 -9.59
C LYS A 198 -2.88 -9.53 -9.78
N GLN A 199 -1.77 -9.05 -9.21
CA GLN A 199 -0.49 -9.77 -9.29
C GLN A 199 -0.36 -10.90 -8.25
N SER A 200 -0.96 -10.72 -7.06
CA SER A 200 -0.95 -11.74 -6.00
C SER A 200 -1.74 -13.00 -6.36
N SER A 201 -2.86 -12.88 -7.08
CA SER A 201 -3.65 -14.02 -7.57
C SER A 201 -2.91 -14.87 -8.60
N LEU A 202 -2.21 -14.24 -9.55
CA LEU A 202 -1.41 -14.92 -10.58
C LEU A 202 -0.28 -15.79 -10.00
N LEU A 203 0.29 -15.37 -8.86
CA LEU A 203 1.33 -16.14 -8.15
C LEU A 203 0.75 -17.35 -7.39
N MET A 204 -0.51 -17.29 -6.95
CA MET A 204 -1.16 -18.42 -6.27
C MET A 204 -1.46 -19.58 -7.24
N ASP A 205 -1.96 -19.30 -8.45
CA ASP A 205 -2.28 -20.33 -9.45
C ASP A 205 -1.07 -21.21 -9.81
N MET A 206 0.11 -20.60 -9.97
CA MET A 206 1.36 -21.33 -10.23
C MET A 206 1.76 -22.25 -9.06
N SER A 207 1.45 -21.85 -7.82
CA SER A 207 1.78 -22.61 -6.61
C SER A 207 0.82 -23.78 -6.35
N ALA A 208 -0.45 -23.64 -6.74
CA ALA A 208 -1.49 -24.65 -6.56
C ALA A 208 -1.33 -25.85 -7.52
N ALA A 209 -0.98 -25.58 -8.78
CA ALA A 209 -0.76 -26.61 -9.80
C ALA A 209 0.36 -27.61 -9.44
N SER A 210 1.31 -27.21 -8.60
CA SER A 210 2.56 -27.95 -8.36
C SER A 210 2.47 -29.09 -7.31
N LYS A 211 1.29 -29.41 -6.76
CA LYS A 211 1.18 -30.35 -5.60
C LYS A 211 0.20 -31.53 -5.76
N LYS A 212 -0.47 -31.72 -6.90
CA LYS A 212 -1.58 -32.69 -7.03
C LYS A 212 -1.29 -34.04 -7.72
N ASP A 213 -0.03 -34.39 -8.01
CA ASP A 213 0.27 -35.61 -8.81
C ASP A 213 1.18 -36.68 -8.15
N LYS A 214 1.48 -36.59 -6.83
CA LYS A 214 2.46 -37.52 -6.20
C LYS A 214 1.98 -38.32 -4.99
N ARG A 215 0.66 -38.47 -4.79
CA ARG A 215 0.10 -39.20 -3.63
C ARG A 215 -0.96 -40.27 -3.94
N GLU A 216 -1.34 -40.51 -5.20
CA GLU A 216 -2.40 -41.48 -5.53
C GLU A 216 -1.89 -42.82 -6.11
N GLU A 217 -0.64 -42.91 -6.57
CA GLU A 217 -0.12 -44.12 -7.23
C GLU A 217 0.23 -45.30 -6.27
N ARG A 218 0.27 -45.07 -4.94
CA ARG A 218 0.75 -46.07 -3.96
C ARG A 218 -0.34 -46.93 -3.29
N ARG A 219 -1.59 -46.92 -3.79
CA ARG A 219 -2.69 -47.75 -3.24
C ARG A 219 -3.39 -48.71 -4.22
N LYS A 220 -2.84 -48.93 -5.41
CA LYS A 220 -3.33 -49.94 -6.40
C LYS A 220 -2.25 -50.91 -6.90
N LYS A 221 -1.38 -51.41 -6.02
CA LYS A 221 -0.44 -52.52 -6.28
C LYS A 221 -0.38 -53.49 -5.11
N ALA A 222 -1.53 -54.09 -4.77
CA ALA A 222 -1.67 -55.15 -3.76
C ALA A 222 -2.97 -55.98 -3.95
N ALA A 223 -3.34 -56.28 -5.20
CA ALA A 223 -4.36 -57.24 -5.59
C ALA A 223 -4.10 -57.65 -7.05
N GLU A 224 -4.65 -58.79 -7.48
CA GLU A 224 -4.59 -59.32 -8.86
C GLU A 224 -3.21 -59.87 -9.31
N GLY A 225 -2.84 -61.01 -8.71
CA GLY A 225 -1.94 -61.99 -9.31
C GLY A 225 -2.63 -63.36 -9.45
N SER A 226 -3.32 -63.57 -10.58
CA SER A 226 -3.92 -64.82 -11.10
C SER A 226 -4.90 -64.39 -12.22
N GLY A 227 -5.02 -65.00 -13.40
CA GLY A 227 -4.42 -66.21 -13.96
C GLY A 227 -5.33 -66.75 -15.08
N SER A 228 -4.76 -67.43 -16.08
CA SER A 228 -5.45 -68.19 -17.15
C SER A 228 -5.98 -67.47 -18.42
N MET A 229 -5.43 -67.92 -19.55
CA MET A 229 -5.92 -68.07 -20.93
C MET A 229 -7.36 -67.63 -21.32
N LYS A 230 -7.49 -67.03 -22.53
CA LYS A 230 -8.04 -67.67 -23.78
C LYS A 230 -8.84 -66.71 -24.70
N GLY A 231 -8.36 -66.52 -25.94
CA GLY A 231 -9.13 -65.96 -27.10
C GLY A 231 -9.38 -64.44 -27.07
N GLY A 232 -9.59 -63.75 -28.20
CA GLY A 232 -9.45 -64.16 -29.60
C GLY A 232 -10.33 -63.35 -30.56
N GLY A 233 -9.75 -62.81 -31.65
CA GLY A 233 -10.45 -62.51 -32.91
C GLY A 233 -11.03 -61.09 -33.15
N GLY A 234 -10.56 -60.45 -34.23
CA GLY A 234 -11.29 -59.45 -35.05
C GLY A 234 -11.54 -58.05 -34.45
N GLY A 235 -11.61 -56.96 -35.23
CA GLY A 235 -11.34 -56.79 -36.66
C GLY A 235 -11.91 -55.47 -37.21
N ASN A 236 -11.20 -54.83 -38.15
CA ASN A 236 -11.67 -53.83 -39.11
C ASN A 236 -12.23 -52.44 -38.67
N ALA A 237 -11.47 -51.40 -39.07
CA ALA A 237 -11.81 -50.43 -40.14
C ALA A 237 -12.07 -48.93 -39.82
N ARG A 238 -11.30 -48.09 -40.56
CA ARG A 238 -11.65 -46.79 -41.20
C ARG A 238 -12.13 -45.63 -40.29
N GLU A 239 -11.23 -44.67 -39.96
CA GLU A 239 -11.08 -43.34 -40.62
C GLU A 239 -11.93 -42.23 -39.94
N ILE A 240 -11.82 -40.90 -40.19
CA ILE A 240 -11.14 -40.08 -41.23
C ILE A 240 -10.17 -39.05 -40.56
N ARG A 241 -9.40 -38.29 -41.37
CA ARG A 241 -8.60 -37.10 -40.99
C ARG A 241 -9.50 -35.89 -40.62
N ILE A 242 -8.99 -34.78 -40.03
CA ILE A 242 -8.52 -33.58 -40.78
C ILE A 242 -7.65 -32.63 -39.91
N ARG A 243 -6.70 -31.99 -40.60
CA ARG A 243 -5.72 -30.91 -40.32
C ARG A 243 -6.08 -29.90 -39.21
N LYS A 244 -5.17 -29.44 -38.33
CA LYS A 244 -3.86 -28.70 -38.49
C LYS A 244 -3.96 -27.25 -39.02
N THR A 245 -3.64 -26.28 -38.14
CA THR A 245 -2.81 -25.04 -38.32
C THR A 245 -2.63 -24.41 -36.93
N LYS A 246 -1.47 -24.28 -36.27
CA LYS A 246 -0.09 -23.81 -36.58
C LYS A 246 0.16 -22.29 -36.44
N LYS A 247 0.22 -21.84 -35.18
CA LYS A 247 1.32 -21.07 -34.53
C LYS A 247 2.14 -20.05 -35.37
N LYS A 248 1.93 -18.75 -35.09
CA LYS A 248 2.89 -17.61 -35.16
C LYS A 248 2.18 -16.39 -34.51
N GLY A 249 2.75 -15.46 -33.73
CA GLY A 249 4.12 -15.30 -33.21
C GLY A 249 4.69 -13.89 -33.48
N ARG A 250 5.17 -13.22 -32.41
CA ARG A 250 5.95 -11.95 -32.28
C ARG A 250 5.23 -10.62 -31.92
N ARG A 251 5.66 -10.09 -30.76
CA ARG A 251 6.17 -8.74 -30.39
C ARG A 251 5.40 -7.46 -30.73
N ASP A 252 5.19 -6.68 -29.66
CA ASP A 252 5.50 -5.24 -29.46
C ASP A 252 5.98 -4.42 -30.67
N ASP A 253 5.34 -3.27 -30.88
CA ASP A 253 6.02 -1.97 -30.86
C ASP A 253 5.06 -0.86 -30.38
N ASP A 254 5.62 0.27 -29.98
CA ASP A 254 4.96 1.42 -29.35
C ASP A 254 4.58 2.52 -30.37
N SER A 255 3.70 3.46 -30.00
CA SER A 255 3.64 4.88 -30.45
C SER A 255 2.25 5.53 -30.32
N ASP A 256 2.29 6.82 -30.00
CA ASP A 256 1.24 7.72 -29.49
C ASP A 256 0.36 8.40 -30.57
N GLU A 257 -0.75 9.02 -30.14
CA GLU A 257 -1.36 10.30 -30.60
C GLU A 257 -2.66 10.60 -29.81
N GLU A 258 -2.85 11.86 -29.41
CA GLU A 258 -3.92 12.32 -28.50
C GLU A 258 -5.32 12.46 -29.13
N ALA A 259 -6.38 12.36 -28.29
CA ALA A 259 -7.31 13.49 -27.98
C ALA A 259 -8.56 13.05 -27.20
N GLY A 260 -9.01 13.86 -26.23
CA GLY A 260 -10.40 13.83 -25.73
C GLY A 260 -10.62 13.44 -24.26
N THR A 261 -10.07 14.21 -23.32
CA THR A 261 -10.31 14.03 -21.88
C THR A 261 -11.66 14.61 -21.41
N ALA A 262 -12.65 13.74 -21.20
CA ALA A 262 -13.80 14.04 -20.32
C ALA A 262 -13.49 13.55 -18.88
N PRO A 263 -13.83 14.31 -17.82
CA PRO A 263 -13.35 14.03 -16.47
C PRO A 263 -14.09 12.85 -15.83
N SER A 264 -13.51 11.64 -15.96
CA SER A 264 -13.87 10.51 -15.09
C SER A 264 -13.38 10.81 -13.68
N ASN A 265 -14.31 11.02 -12.76
CA ASN A 265 -14.05 11.35 -11.36
C ASN A 265 -13.56 10.12 -10.58
N ARG A 266 -12.34 9.65 -10.90
CA ARG A 266 -11.65 8.61 -10.14
C ARG A 266 -11.08 9.21 -8.86
N ASN A 267 -11.47 8.65 -7.73
CA ASN A 267 -10.83 8.91 -6.43
C ASN A 267 -9.32 8.80 -6.56
N LYS A 268 -8.61 9.94 -6.55
CA LYS A 268 -7.19 9.95 -6.21
C LYS A 268 -7.07 9.51 -4.75
N GLN A 269 -6.80 8.22 -4.54
CA GLN A 269 -6.19 7.78 -3.29
C GLN A 269 -4.94 8.64 -3.09
N ALA A 270 -4.80 9.26 -1.92
CA ALA A 270 -3.68 10.14 -1.64
C ALA A 270 -2.38 9.35 -1.80
N GLU A 271 -1.56 9.75 -2.78
CA GLU A 271 -0.27 9.11 -3.01
C GLU A 271 0.59 9.28 -1.76
N VAL A 272 1.15 8.18 -1.24
CA VAL A 272 1.98 8.22 -0.03
C VAL A 272 3.33 8.82 -0.41
N VAL A 273 3.41 10.15 -0.32
CA VAL A 273 4.60 10.95 -0.61
C VAL A 273 5.73 10.55 0.35
N PHE A 274 6.91 10.29 -0.21
CA PHE A 274 8.07 9.89 0.59
C PHE A 274 8.61 11.04 1.44
N MET A 275 8.93 12.17 0.83
CA MET A 275 9.46 13.41 1.43
C MET A 275 8.96 14.62 0.61
N SER A 276 9.00 15.83 1.16
CA SER A 276 8.71 17.06 0.40
C SER A 276 9.88 17.47 -0.49
N LEU A 277 9.65 18.41 -1.43
CA LEU A 277 10.70 18.95 -2.30
C LEU A 277 11.85 19.55 -1.47
N ASP A 278 11.50 20.41 -0.50
CA ASP A 278 12.47 21.10 0.37
C ASP A 278 13.33 20.11 1.18
N GLU A 279 12.72 19.02 1.68
CA GLU A 279 13.45 17.97 2.39
C GLU A 279 14.39 17.17 1.47
N VAL A 280 14.03 16.98 0.19
CA VAL A 280 14.90 16.33 -0.80
C VAL A 280 16.06 17.26 -1.20
N ALA A 281 15.78 18.55 -1.42
CA ALA A 281 16.79 19.54 -1.74
C ALA A 281 17.83 19.69 -0.61
N ALA A 282 17.40 19.82 0.65
CA ALA A 282 18.29 19.93 1.79
C ALA A 282 19.24 18.73 1.97
N VAL A 283 18.77 17.49 1.69
CA VAL A 283 19.64 16.29 1.72
C VAL A 283 20.67 16.32 0.59
N LEU A 284 20.31 16.85 -0.59
CA LEU A 284 21.24 17.02 -1.70
C LEU A 284 22.28 18.10 -1.40
N GLU A 285 21.88 19.27 -0.86
CA GLU A 285 22.79 20.35 -0.44
C GLU A 285 23.85 19.86 0.57
N GLU A 286 23.47 19.01 1.54
CA GLU A 286 24.39 18.48 2.55
C GLU A 286 25.43 17.51 1.96
N HIS A 287 25.06 16.73 0.94
CA HIS A 287 25.87 15.62 0.42
C HIS A 287 26.57 15.92 -0.91
N VAL A 288 26.12 16.95 -1.63
CA VAL A 288 26.60 17.31 -2.97
C VAL A 288 27.26 18.69 -2.91
N CYS A 289 28.53 18.70 -2.53
CA CYS A 289 29.34 19.91 -2.54
C CYS A 289 29.53 20.47 -3.97
N ASP A 290 29.69 21.79 -4.05
CA ASP A 290 30.02 22.57 -5.25
C ASP A 290 28.96 22.60 -6.39
N CYS A 291 27.76 22.04 -6.20
CA CYS A 291 26.66 22.18 -7.16
C CYS A 291 25.95 23.55 -7.06
N PRO A 292 25.53 24.17 -8.19
CA PRO A 292 24.67 25.36 -8.17
C PRO A 292 23.26 25.07 -7.61
N ASP A 293 22.68 26.01 -6.86
CA ASP A 293 21.34 25.92 -6.26
C ASP A 293 20.23 25.58 -7.29
N GLU A 294 20.34 26.14 -8.50
CA GLU A 294 19.42 25.86 -9.62
C GLU A 294 19.48 24.38 -10.06
N MET A 295 20.68 23.79 -10.09
CA MET A 295 20.88 22.39 -10.41
C MET A 295 20.31 21.48 -9.32
N ILE A 296 20.48 21.84 -8.05
CA ILE A 296 19.96 21.08 -6.91
C ILE A 296 18.42 21.09 -6.93
N THR A 297 17.82 22.24 -7.22
CA THR A 297 16.36 22.40 -7.32
C THR A 297 15.77 21.52 -8.44
N GLU A 298 16.29 21.63 -9.66
CA GLU A 298 15.87 20.80 -10.80
C GLU A 298 16.11 19.29 -10.54
N LEU A 299 17.23 18.93 -9.92
CA LEU A 299 17.53 17.54 -9.55
C LEU A 299 16.54 17.01 -8.51
N ALA A 300 16.18 17.81 -7.50
CA ALA A 300 15.17 17.43 -6.50
C ALA A 300 13.79 17.18 -7.16
N GLU A 301 13.34 18.07 -8.05
CA GLU A 301 12.09 17.90 -8.80
C GLU A 301 12.09 16.61 -9.63
N GLN A 302 13.18 16.32 -10.33
CA GLN A 302 13.32 15.07 -11.10
C GLN A 302 13.40 13.81 -10.23
N LEU A 303 13.91 13.90 -9.00
CA LEU A 303 14.04 12.78 -8.07
C LEU A 303 12.75 12.48 -7.29
N MET A 304 11.87 13.46 -7.07
CA MET A 304 10.61 13.30 -6.31
C MET A 304 9.77 12.08 -6.72
N ARG A 305 9.51 11.91 -8.03
CA ARG A 305 8.72 10.77 -8.55
C ARG A 305 9.46 9.42 -8.40
N PRO A 306 10.72 9.27 -8.85
CA PRO A 306 11.51 8.06 -8.60
C PRO A 306 11.58 7.66 -7.12
N LEU A 307 11.89 8.60 -6.22
CA LEU A 307 12.03 8.34 -4.79
C LEU A 307 10.71 7.92 -4.16
N THR A 308 9.59 8.58 -4.51
CA THR A 308 8.25 8.19 -4.04
C THR A 308 7.87 6.79 -4.51
N LYS A 309 8.16 6.43 -5.76
CA LYS A 309 7.93 5.06 -6.27
C LYS A 309 8.80 4.02 -5.58
N GLN A 310 10.10 4.29 -5.41
CA GLN A 310 11.02 3.40 -4.70
C GLN A 310 10.59 3.21 -3.24
N TYR A 311 10.15 4.27 -2.56
CA TYR A 311 9.62 4.19 -1.21
C TYR A 311 8.39 3.27 -1.12
N GLN A 312 7.43 3.39 -2.04
CA GLN A 312 6.27 2.48 -2.12
C GLN A 312 6.71 1.02 -2.33
N GLU A 313 7.72 0.76 -3.17
CA GLU A 313 8.30 -0.57 -3.38
C GLU A 313 9.02 -1.11 -2.11
N VAL A 314 9.78 -0.27 -1.41
CA VAL A 314 10.45 -0.61 -0.13
C VAL A 314 9.43 -0.91 0.96
N VAL A 315 8.36 -0.12 1.08
CA VAL A 315 7.26 -0.38 2.02
C VAL A 315 6.55 -1.71 1.70
N ARG A 316 6.23 -1.95 0.42
CA ARG A 316 5.64 -3.22 -0.04
C ARG A 316 6.55 -4.41 0.27
N ALA A 317 7.85 -4.29 0.01
CA ALA A 317 8.84 -5.33 0.28
C ALA A 317 9.03 -5.59 1.79
N ALA A 318 9.07 -4.54 2.61
CA ALA A 318 9.18 -4.65 4.06
C ALA A 318 7.93 -5.26 4.72
N PHE A 319 6.73 -5.01 4.16
CA PHE A 319 5.50 -5.66 4.59
C PHE A 319 5.45 -7.15 4.20
N LEU A 320 5.83 -7.47 2.96
CA LEU A 320 5.92 -8.86 2.48
C LEU A 320 7.00 -9.66 3.23
N SER A 321 8.14 -9.07 3.58
CA SER A 321 9.18 -9.73 4.38
C SER A 321 8.72 -9.95 5.83
N SER A 322 8.05 -8.96 6.44
CA SER A 322 7.42 -9.10 7.77
C SER A 322 6.36 -10.22 7.79
N SER A 323 5.56 -10.33 6.71
CA SER A 323 4.56 -11.40 6.55
C SER A 323 5.19 -12.78 6.31
N SER A 324 6.31 -12.84 5.57
CA SER A 324 7.00 -14.09 5.21
C SER A 324 8.06 -14.57 6.22
N MET A 325 8.34 -13.80 7.28
CA MET A 325 9.00 -14.33 8.49
C MET A 325 8.18 -15.44 9.18
N SER A 326 6.89 -15.62 8.82
CA SER A 326 6.12 -16.81 9.16
C SER A 326 6.52 -18.02 8.30
N SER A 327 7.62 -18.68 8.69
CA SER A 327 8.09 -19.94 8.09
C SER A 327 6.96 -20.95 7.84
N GLY A 328 7.07 -21.77 6.79
CA GLY A 328 6.05 -22.78 6.46
C GLY A 328 5.79 -23.87 7.53
N ALA A 329 6.55 -23.87 8.63
CA ALA A 329 6.29 -24.62 9.85
C ALA A 329 5.40 -23.83 10.83
N SER A 330 5.70 -22.56 11.10
CA SER A 330 4.91 -21.73 12.02
C SER A 330 3.52 -21.39 11.48
N ARG A 331 3.34 -21.20 10.17
CA ARG A 331 1.99 -21.05 9.57
C ARG A 331 1.11 -22.29 9.79
N LYS A 332 1.69 -23.50 9.75
CA LYS A 332 0.96 -24.75 10.04
C LYS A 332 0.64 -24.91 11.53
N GLN A 333 1.54 -24.45 12.40
CA GLN A 333 1.30 -24.43 13.84
C GLN A 333 0.17 -23.45 14.18
N SER A 334 0.22 -22.22 13.68
CA SER A 334 -0.83 -21.20 13.82
C SER A 334 -2.20 -21.70 13.32
N VAL A 335 -2.27 -22.32 12.13
CA VAL A 335 -3.52 -22.91 11.61
C VAL A 335 -4.03 -24.06 12.50
N LYS A 336 -3.15 -24.84 13.12
CA LYS A 336 -3.55 -25.91 14.08
C LYS A 336 -4.06 -25.32 15.40
N GLU A 337 -3.40 -24.31 15.94
CA GLU A 337 -3.82 -23.60 17.16
C GLU A 337 -5.18 -22.91 16.94
N LEU A 338 -5.36 -22.27 15.80
CA LEU A 338 -6.61 -21.65 15.35
C LEU A 338 -7.74 -22.67 15.16
N GLN A 339 -7.46 -23.82 14.54
CA GLN A 339 -8.40 -24.95 14.44
C GLN A 339 -8.81 -25.48 15.83
N GLU A 340 -7.89 -25.52 16.79
CA GLU A 340 -8.18 -25.93 18.17
C GLU A 340 -9.03 -24.86 18.91
N GLU A 341 -8.74 -23.56 18.74
CA GLU A 341 -9.55 -22.46 19.30
C GLU A 341 -10.98 -22.46 18.75
N ILE A 342 -11.16 -22.51 17.43
CA ILE A 342 -12.48 -22.60 16.77
C ILE A 342 -13.25 -23.84 17.27
N THR A 343 -12.57 -24.98 17.43
CA THR A 343 -13.19 -26.22 17.94
C THR A 343 -13.62 -26.08 19.41
N ASN A 344 -12.82 -25.40 20.23
CA ASN A 344 -13.14 -25.18 21.64
C ASN A 344 -14.34 -24.23 21.79
N LEU A 345 -14.35 -23.11 21.06
CA LEU A 345 -15.46 -22.16 21.06
C LEU A 345 -16.75 -22.80 20.51
N TYR A 346 -16.68 -23.58 19.42
CA TYR A 346 -17.81 -24.35 18.90
C TYR A 346 -18.42 -25.30 19.96
N ASN A 347 -17.58 -26.06 20.66
CA ASN A 347 -18.07 -26.95 21.71
C ASN A 347 -18.67 -26.18 22.90
N ASN A 348 -18.09 -25.04 23.28
CA ASN A 348 -18.65 -24.17 24.31
C ASN A 348 -20.03 -23.62 23.90
N ILE A 349 -20.20 -23.12 22.67
CA ILE A 349 -21.48 -22.64 22.15
C ILE A 349 -22.55 -23.75 22.23
N ARG A 350 -22.21 -25.00 21.89
CA ARG A 350 -23.10 -26.16 22.03
C ARG A 350 -23.41 -26.53 23.49
N LEU A 351 -22.52 -26.28 24.44
CA LEU A 351 -22.81 -26.48 25.86
C LEU A 351 -23.77 -25.40 26.40
N PHE A 352 -23.59 -24.14 25.99
CA PHE A 352 -24.47 -23.04 26.39
C PHE A 352 -25.86 -23.12 25.72
N GLU A 353 -25.94 -23.64 24.51
CA GLU A 353 -27.20 -23.94 23.81
C GLU A 353 -28.03 -24.95 24.62
N LYS A 354 -27.44 -26.09 25.04
CA LYS A 354 -28.09 -27.04 25.95
C LYS A 354 -28.51 -26.41 27.29
N GLY A 355 -27.69 -25.51 27.84
CA GLY A 355 -28.01 -24.79 29.08
C GLY A 355 -29.15 -23.79 28.95
N ALA A 356 -29.26 -23.11 27.80
CA ALA A 356 -30.33 -22.15 27.52
C ALA A 356 -31.72 -22.81 27.51
N LYS A 357 -31.82 -24.06 27.02
CA LYS A 357 -33.07 -24.84 26.92
C LYS A 357 -33.78 -25.16 28.25
N PHE A 358 -33.17 -24.85 29.39
CA PHE A 358 -33.83 -24.95 30.71
C PHE A 358 -34.71 -23.74 31.07
N PHE A 359 -34.79 -22.72 30.21
CA PHE A 359 -35.51 -21.47 30.47
C PHE A 359 -36.69 -21.28 29.52
N SER A 360 -37.71 -20.52 29.96
CA SER A 360 -38.88 -20.15 29.14
C SER A 360 -38.50 -19.26 27.96
N ASP A 361 -39.30 -19.27 26.89
CA ASP A 361 -39.01 -18.64 25.59
C ASP A 361 -38.44 -17.21 25.66
N GLU A 362 -38.98 -16.35 26.53
CA GLU A 362 -38.48 -14.98 26.70
C GLU A 362 -37.08 -14.95 27.35
N THR A 363 -36.87 -15.74 28.39
CA THR A 363 -35.56 -15.83 29.06
C THR A 363 -34.56 -16.54 28.14
N HIS A 364 -34.95 -17.65 27.50
CA HIS A 364 -34.20 -18.34 26.47
C HIS A 364 -33.74 -17.39 25.37
N ALA A 365 -34.65 -16.58 24.79
CA ALA A 365 -34.29 -15.60 23.76
C ALA A 365 -33.33 -14.51 24.26
N ASN A 366 -33.42 -14.10 25.54
CA ASN A 366 -32.49 -13.16 26.14
C ASN A 366 -31.10 -13.75 26.42
N ILE A 367 -31.02 -15.06 26.70
CA ILE A 367 -29.80 -15.84 26.84
C ILE A 367 -29.16 -16.07 25.47
N ALA A 368 -29.94 -16.54 24.48
CA ALA A 368 -29.50 -16.79 23.11
C ALA A 368 -28.88 -15.52 22.49
N LYS A 369 -29.55 -14.36 22.60
CA LYS A 369 -28.99 -13.07 22.17
C LYS A 369 -27.67 -12.70 22.85
N HIS A 370 -27.45 -13.13 24.10
CA HIS A 370 -26.20 -12.85 24.80
C HIS A 370 -25.08 -13.74 24.26
N VAL A 371 -25.29 -15.05 24.16
CA VAL A 371 -24.35 -16.01 23.55
C VAL A 371 -23.99 -15.61 22.12
N LEU A 372 -24.98 -15.19 21.33
CA LEU A 372 -24.78 -14.68 19.97
C LEU A 372 -23.89 -13.44 19.93
N ARG A 373 -24.06 -12.50 20.88
CA ARG A 373 -23.31 -11.24 20.91
C ARG A 373 -21.93 -11.34 21.55
N THR A 374 -21.63 -12.42 22.28
CA THR A 374 -20.34 -12.68 22.91
C THR A 374 -19.56 -13.74 22.14
N ILE A 375 -19.71 -15.00 22.52
CA ILE A 375 -18.85 -16.12 22.11
C ILE A 375 -19.05 -16.46 20.62
N CYS A 376 -20.26 -16.32 20.09
CA CYS A 376 -20.49 -16.47 18.65
C CYS A 376 -19.88 -15.32 17.83
N THR A 377 -19.89 -14.08 18.37
CA THR A 377 -19.18 -12.94 17.75
C THR A 377 -17.68 -13.19 17.75
N ASP A 378 -17.10 -13.70 18.84
CA ASP A 378 -15.68 -14.05 18.89
C ASP A 378 -15.30 -15.06 17.78
N VAL A 379 -16.06 -16.16 17.62
CA VAL A 379 -15.83 -17.13 16.54
C VAL A 379 -15.95 -16.50 15.15
N THR A 380 -16.98 -15.68 14.94
CA THR A 380 -17.20 -15.01 13.64
C THR A 380 -16.07 -14.03 13.32
N ASN A 381 -15.60 -13.29 14.32
CA ASN A 381 -14.47 -12.38 14.20
C ASN A 381 -13.17 -13.14 13.94
N ILE A 382 -12.92 -14.27 14.59
CA ILE A 382 -11.76 -15.13 14.36
C ILE A 382 -11.73 -15.65 12.92
N LEU A 383 -12.86 -16.16 12.41
CA LEU A 383 -12.99 -16.61 11.01
C LEU A 383 -12.80 -15.45 10.01
N LEU A 384 -13.45 -14.31 10.26
CA LEU A 384 -13.28 -13.13 9.40
C LEU A 384 -11.85 -12.59 9.43
N ASN A 385 -11.15 -12.64 10.56
CA ASN A 385 -9.75 -12.21 10.65
C ASN A 385 -8.81 -13.16 9.90
N PHE A 386 -9.08 -14.47 9.96
CA PHE A 386 -8.34 -15.48 9.21
C PHE A 386 -8.46 -15.26 7.70
N VAL A 387 -9.69 -15.09 7.19
CA VAL A 387 -9.93 -14.81 5.77
C VAL A 387 -9.36 -13.44 5.39
N ALA A 388 -9.53 -12.42 6.23
CA ALA A 388 -8.93 -11.09 6.02
C ALA A 388 -7.40 -11.12 5.93
N ALA A 389 -6.72 -12.08 6.58
CA ALA A 389 -5.27 -12.26 6.47
C ALA A 389 -4.81 -12.64 5.07
N GLU A 390 -5.66 -13.34 4.29
CA GLU A 390 -5.39 -13.67 2.89
C GLU A 390 -5.45 -12.43 1.99
N PHE A 391 -6.24 -11.42 2.39
CA PHE A 391 -6.40 -10.12 1.73
C PHE A 391 -5.64 -8.98 2.43
N MET A 392 -4.65 -9.30 3.28
CA MET A 392 -3.81 -8.32 4.01
C MET A 392 -4.60 -7.28 4.83
N THR A 393 -5.76 -7.67 5.36
CA THR A 393 -6.68 -6.82 6.17
C THR A 393 -6.95 -7.36 7.57
N ALA A 394 -6.15 -8.34 8.03
CA ALA A 394 -6.24 -8.86 9.39
C ALA A 394 -5.82 -7.81 10.43
N VAL A 395 -6.47 -7.86 11.59
CA VAL A 395 -6.22 -7.04 12.78
C VAL A 395 -5.54 -7.92 13.83
N ASP A 396 -4.58 -7.37 14.58
CA ASP A 396 -3.80 -8.11 15.60
C ASP A 396 -4.68 -8.74 16.70
N SER A 397 -5.85 -8.14 16.97
CA SER A 397 -6.84 -8.67 17.91
C SER A 397 -8.18 -8.93 17.21
N PRO A 398 -8.55 -10.19 16.92
CA PRO A 398 -9.86 -10.52 16.36
C PRO A 398 -11.02 -10.00 17.22
N ARG A 399 -10.86 -9.97 18.54
CA ARG A 399 -11.91 -9.50 19.47
C ARG A 399 -12.19 -8.00 19.37
N SER A 400 -11.31 -7.22 18.73
CA SER A 400 -11.54 -5.79 18.48
C SER A 400 -12.36 -5.49 17.22
N ILE A 401 -12.65 -6.50 16.39
CA ILE A 401 -13.38 -6.32 15.13
C ILE A 401 -14.85 -5.97 15.40
N THR A 402 -15.25 -4.74 15.08
CA THR A 402 -16.61 -4.23 15.24
C THR A 402 -17.54 -4.68 14.10
N ASN A 403 -18.85 -4.44 14.25
CA ASN A 403 -19.84 -4.75 13.21
C ASN A 403 -19.50 -4.07 11.87
N GLU A 404 -19.15 -2.78 11.91
CA GLU A 404 -18.75 -2.01 10.72
C GLU A 404 -17.51 -2.58 10.04
N VAL A 405 -16.50 -2.99 10.82
CA VAL A 405 -15.28 -3.61 10.28
C VAL A 405 -15.60 -4.97 9.66
N ARG A 406 -16.46 -5.79 10.27
CA ARG A 406 -16.95 -7.04 9.66
C ARG A 406 -17.58 -6.80 8.29
N LEU A 407 -18.47 -5.80 8.17
CA LEU A 407 -19.12 -5.48 6.89
C LEU A 407 -18.10 -5.01 5.83
N LYS A 408 -17.14 -4.16 6.22
CA LYS A 408 -16.05 -3.72 5.32
C LYS A 408 -15.22 -4.90 4.80
N ILE A 409 -14.84 -5.84 5.67
CA ILE A 409 -14.15 -7.07 5.27
C ILE A 409 -15.02 -7.88 4.29
N LEU A 410 -16.27 -8.17 4.66
CA LEU A 410 -17.23 -8.95 3.86
C LEU A 410 -17.46 -8.38 2.45
N THR A 411 -17.43 -7.05 2.28
CA THR A 411 -17.57 -6.45 0.94
C THR A 411 -16.42 -6.76 -0.02
N LYS A 412 -15.21 -7.01 0.50
CA LYS A 412 -13.99 -7.29 -0.28
C LYS A 412 -13.81 -8.78 -0.65
N LEU A 413 -14.63 -9.68 -0.09
CA LEU A 413 -14.52 -11.12 -0.32
C LEU A 413 -15.16 -11.54 -1.66
N GLN A 414 -14.63 -12.62 -2.24
CA GLN A 414 -15.20 -13.31 -3.42
C GLN A 414 -16.57 -13.92 -3.07
N GLU A 415 -17.48 -14.06 -4.04
CA GLU A 415 -18.87 -14.52 -3.78
C GLU A 415 -18.95 -15.86 -3.03
N GLU A 416 -18.09 -16.82 -3.39
CA GLU A 416 -18.02 -18.17 -2.79
C GLU A 416 -17.75 -18.16 -1.28
N THR A 417 -16.93 -17.22 -0.79
CA THR A 417 -16.61 -17.06 0.64
C THR A 417 -17.51 -16.03 1.34
N LYS A 418 -17.95 -15.02 0.58
CA LYS A 418 -18.81 -13.92 1.05
C LYS A 418 -20.21 -14.39 1.44
N GLU A 419 -20.86 -15.23 0.64
CA GLU A 419 -22.26 -15.61 0.91
C GLU A 419 -22.42 -16.39 2.25
N PRO A 420 -21.60 -17.41 2.57
CA PRO A 420 -21.65 -18.07 3.86
C PRO A 420 -21.36 -17.11 5.03
N LEU A 421 -20.27 -16.34 4.93
CA LEU A 421 -19.83 -15.45 6.01
C LEU A 421 -20.81 -14.28 6.25
N MET A 422 -21.52 -13.80 5.23
CA MET A 422 -22.63 -12.85 5.37
C MET A 422 -23.81 -13.45 6.15
N LYS A 423 -24.19 -14.71 5.88
CA LYS A 423 -25.25 -15.41 6.63
C LYS A 423 -24.85 -15.60 8.10
N LEU A 424 -23.61 -16.00 8.35
CA LEU A 424 -23.04 -16.10 9.70
C LEU A 424 -23.07 -14.76 10.43
N HIS A 425 -22.58 -13.68 9.81
CA HIS A 425 -22.62 -12.32 10.34
C HIS A 425 -24.04 -11.91 10.75
N ASN A 426 -25.03 -12.13 9.87
CA ASN A 426 -26.42 -11.74 10.11
C ASN A 426 -27.03 -12.50 11.29
N SER A 427 -26.68 -13.78 11.46
CA SER A 427 -27.21 -14.61 12.55
C SER A 427 -26.79 -14.15 13.96
N LEU A 428 -25.72 -13.37 14.11
CA LEU A 428 -25.31 -12.74 15.38
C LEU A 428 -26.37 -11.76 15.96
N ASN A 429 -27.25 -11.23 15.12
CA ASN A 429 -28.37 -10.38 15.55
C ASN A 429 -29.70 -11.16 15.71
N GLY A 430 -29.66 -12.48 15.54
CA GLY A 430 -30.82 -13.37 15.62
C GLY A 430 -31.32 -13.65 17.04
N LYS A 431 -32.10 -14.73 17.17
CA LYS A 431 -32.69 -15.20 18.44
C LYS A 431 -32.39 -16.67 18.74
N SER A 432 -31.75 -17.39 17.82
CA SER A 432 -31.50 -18.84 17.87
C SER A 432 -30.00 -19.11 17.82
N ILE A 433 -29.49 -19.91 18.76
CA ILE A 433 -28.11 -20.42 18.71
C ILE A 433 -28.01 -21.57 17.71
N GLU A 434 -29.10 -22.32 17.49
CA GLU A 434 -29.17 -23.43 16.54
C GLU A 434 -28.96 -22.94 15.10
N ASP A 435 -29.60 -21.83 14.73
CA ASP A 435 -29.46 -21.20 13.40
C ASP A 435 -28.00 -20.76 13.17
N PHE A 436 -27.37 -20.14 14.17
CA PHE A 436 -25.96 -19.75 14.12
C PHE A 436 -25.05 -20.97 13.91
N LEU A 437 -25.30 -22.08 14.63
CA LEU A 437 -24.53 -23.31 14.48
C LEU A 437 -24.69 -23.94 13.08
N ILE A 438 -25.87 -23.82 12.46
CA ILE A 438 -26.12 -24.25 11.08
C ILE A 438 -25.33 -23.41 10.07
N TYR A 439 -25.27 -22.08 10.25
CA TYR A 439 -24.50 -21.20 9.35
C TYR A 439 -22.98 -21.26 9.57
N LEU A 440 -22.53 -21.63 10.77
CA LEU A 440 -21.11 -21.73 11.10
C LEU A 440 -20.40 -22.88 10.37
N GLU A 441 -21.06 -24.03 10.20
CA GLU A 441 -20.47 -25.24 9.63
C GLU A 441 -19.98 -25.05 8.17
N PRO A 442 -20.77 -24.48 7.24
CA PRO A 442 -20.29 -24.11 5.90
C PRO A 442 -19.17 -23.06 5.89
N CYS A 443 -19.22 -22.07 6.79
CA CYS A 443 -18.18 -21.03 6.86
C CYS A 443 -16.82 -21.62 7.24
N VAL A 444 -16.82 -22.54 8.21
CA VAL A 444 -15.63 -23.26 8.67
C VAL A 444 -15.05 -24.13 7.55
N GLU A 445 -15.90 -24.87 6.82
CA GLU A 445 -15.47 -25.71 5.70
C GLU A 445 -14.83 -24.89 4.56
N VAL A 446 -15.45 -23.76 4.20
CA VAL A 446 -14.91 -22.82 3.19
C VAL A 446 -13.59 -22.19 3.64
N CYS A 447 -13.38 -21.97 4.94
CA CYS A 447 -12.10 -21.53 5.51
C CYS A 447 -11.06 -22.67 5.64
N GLY A 448 -11.34 -23.89 5.18
CA GLY A 448 -10.43 -25.04 5.25
C GLY A 448 -10.29 -25.68 6.63
N PHE A 449 -11.15 -25.33 7.58
CA PHE A 449 -11.21 -25.94 8.93
C PHE A 449 -12.27 -27.05 8.98
N MET A 450 -12.21 -27.91 10.01
CA MET A 450 -13.22 -28.95 10.24
C MET A 450 -13.80 -28.86 11.65
N LEU A 451 -15.12 -28.69 11.77
CA LEU A 451 -15.79 -28.82 13.06
C LEU A 451 -15.88 -30.28 13.48
N LYS A 452 -15.49 -30.56 14.73
CA LYS A 452 -15.67 -31.88 15.35
C LYS A 452 -16.45 -31.72 16.65
N LYS A 453 -17.67 -32.27 16.66
CA LYS A 453 -18.50 -32.38 17.86
C LYS A 453 -17.70 -33.15 18.92
N GLY A 454 -17.58 -32.57 20.11
CA GLY A 454 -16.93 -33.23 21.24
C GLY A 454 -17.61 -34.55 21.58
N ASP A 455 -16.83 -35.56 21.96
CA ASP A 455 -17.37 -36.78 22.52
C ASP A 455 -17.84 -36.54 23.96
N LYS A 456 -18.61 -37.49 24.53
CA LYS A 456 -19.15 -37.37 25.90
C LYS A 456 -18.05 -37.19 26.96
N LYS A 457 -16.80 -37.59 26.66
CA LYS A 457 -15.62 -37.34 27.50
C LYS A 457 -15.14 -35.89 27.41
N ARG A 458 -14.97 -35.34 26.19
CA ARG A 458 -14.63 -33.91 25.99
C ARG A 458 -15.69 -32.96 26.50
N GLU A 459 -16.98 -33.25 26.33
CA GLU A 459 -18.05 -32.42 26.91
C GLU A 459 -17.94 -32.36 28.45
N ARG A 460 -17.72 -33.50 29.12
CA ARG A 460 -17.47 -33.55 30.57
C ARG A 460 -16.20 -32.80 30.99
N GLN A 461 -15.12 -32.91 30.21
CA GLN A 461 -13.87 -32.20 30.47
C GLN A 461 -14.03 -30.68 30.34
N ALA A 462 -14.71 -30.21 29.29
CA ALA A 462 -14.99 -28.79 29.07
C ALA A 462 -15.89 -28.22 30.18
N LEU A 463 -16.92 -28.97 30.61
CA LEU A 463 -17.75 -28.61 31.77
C LEU A 463 -16.92 -28.47 33.06
N PHE A 464 -16.01 -29.42 33.32
CA PHE A 464 -15.13 -29.37 34.48
C PHE A 464 -14.19 -28.15 34.44
N GLN A 465 -13.55 -27.89 33.29
CA GLN A 465 -12.67 -26.73 33.09
C GLN A 465 -13.43 -25.40 33.23
N HIS A 466 -14.63 -25.29 32.65
CA HIS A 466 -15.52 -24.14 32.81
C HIS A 466 -15.85 -23.88 34.28
N ARG A 467 -16.26 -24.92 35.02
CA ARG A 467 -16.53 -24.83 36.46
C ARG A 467 -15.30 -24.36 37.23
N GLN A 468 -14.11 -24.90 36.92
CA GLN A 468 -12.86 -24.51 37.57
C GLN A 468 -12.51 -23.04 37.31
N ALA A 469 -12.64 -22.56 36.07
CA ALA A 469 -12.39 -21.17 35.72
C ALA A 469 -13.35 -20.20 36.43
N LEU A 470 -14.65 -20.51 36.46
CA LEU A 470 -15.63 -19.70 37.19
C LEU A 470 -15.41 -19.71 38.72
N MET A 471 -15.01 -20.84 39.31
CA MET A 471 -14.65 -20.91 40.74
C MET A 471 -13.40 -20.08 41.05
N GLU A 472 -12.41 -20.01 40.15
CA GLU A 472 -11.23 -19.17 40.34
C GLU A 472 -11.58 -17.67 40.26
N GLN A 473 -12.41 -17.29 39.27
CA GLN A 473 -12.95 -15.93 39.17
C GLN A 473 -13.76 -15.53 40.41
N LEU A 474 -14.58 -16.44 40.95
CA LEU A 474 -15.41 -16.20 42.14
C LEU A 474 -14.57 -15.93 43.40
N LYS A 475 -13.40 -16.58 43.55
CA LYS A 475 -12.48 -16.28 44.66
C LYS A 475 -12.01 -14.83 44.59
N MET A 476 -11.49 -14.43 43.43
CA MET A 476 -10.83 -13.13 43.19
C MET A 476 -11.79 -11.94 43.09
N THR A 477 -13.04 -12.16 42.70
CA THR A 477 -14.03 -11.09 42.49
C THR A 477 -14.53 -10.50 43.81
N GLU A 478 -14.48 -9.18 43.97
CA GLU A 478 -15.09 -8.48 45.11
C GLU A 478 -16.40 -7.74 44.76
N ASP A 479 -16.67 -7.51 43.46
CA ASP A 479 -17.93 -6.89 43.01
C ASP A 479 -19.16 -7.76 43.36
N PRO A 480 -20.12 -7.26 44.16
CA PRO A 480 -21.30 -8.03 44.54
C PRO A 480 -22.15 -8.51 43.35
N ALA A 481 -22.25 -7.73 42.27
CA ALA A 481 -23.04 -8.13 41.11
C ALA A 481 -22.43 -9.34 40.38
N LEU A 482 -21.11 -9.32 40.17
CA LEU A 482 -20.38 -10.42 39.57
C LEU A 482 -20.26 -11.64 40.52
N VAL A 483 -20.14 -11.44 41.85
CA VAL A 483 -20.23 -12.55 42.83
C VAL A 483 -21.57 -13.27 42.72
N LEU A 484 -22.69 -12.55 42.75
CA LEU A 484 -24.02 -13.15 42.61
C LEU A 484 -24.19 -13.88 41.27
N HIS A 485 -23.70 -13.28 40.18
CA HIS A 485 -23.74 -13.86 38.85
C HIS A 485 -22.96 -15.19 38.80
N LEU A 486 -21.70 -15.19 39.21
CA LEU A 486 -20.83 -16.37 39.20
C LEU A 486 -21.36 -17.49 40.11
N THR A 487 -21.78 -17.16 41.33
CA THR A 487 -22.41 -18.13 42.25
C THR A 487 -23.67 -18.75 41.64
N SER A 488 -24.55 -17.96 41.02
CA SER A 488 -25.80 -18.45 40.42
C SER A 488 -25.54 -19.39 39.23
N VAL A 489 -24.60 -19.03 38.34
CA VAL A 489 -24.19 -19.86 37.20
C VAL A 489 -23.53 -21.16 37.66
N LEU A 490 -22.70 -21.10 38.71
CA LEU A 490 -22.05 -22.29 39.28
C LEU A 490 -23.03 -23.24 39.97
N LEU A 491 -24.01 -22.74 40.72
CA LEU A 491 -25.08 -23.56 41.32
C LEU A 491 -25.94 -24.23 40.24
N PHE A 492 -26.31 -23.49 39.18
CA PHE A 492 -26.99 -24.05 38.01
C PHE A 492 -26.16 -25.18 37.38
N GLN A 493 -24.86 -24.97 37.17
CA GLN A 493 -23.99 -25.98 36.60
C GLN A 493 -23.84 -27.22 37.50
N GLN A 494 -23.87 -27.07 38.83
CA GLN A 494 -23.87 -28.19 39.78
C GLN A 494 -25.15 -29.03 39.69
N ILE A 495 -26.32 -28.38 39.62
CA ILE A 495 -27.63 -29.06 39.64
C ILE A 495 -27.97 -29.67 38.28
N HIS A 496 -27.82 -28.90 37.19
CA HIS A 496 -28.26 -29.29 35.85
C HIS A 496 -27.16 -29.95 35.01
N GLN A 497 -25.92 -29.99 35.50
CA GLN A 497 -24.75 -30.54 34.78
C GLN A 497 -24.52 -29.92 33.38
N CYS A 498 -25.02 -28.69 33.16
CA CYS A 498 -24.93 -27.95 31.91
C CYS A 498 -24.22 -26.61 32.15
N ALA A 499 -23.43 -26.16 31.18
CA ALA A 499 -22.81 -24.83 31.21
C ALA A 499 -23.87 -23.77 30.89
N LEU A 500 -23.69 -22.57 31.45
CA LEU A 500 -24.64 -21.47 31.26
C LEU A 500 -23.87 -20.16 31.08
N HIS A 501 -24.16 -19.42 30.01
CA HIS A 501 -23.56 -18.12 29.72
C HIS A 501 -24.66 -17.10 29.48
N VAL A 502 -24.86 -16.18 30.44
CA VAL A 502 -26.08 -15.36 30.55
C VAL A 502 -25.75 -13.94 30.96
N PRO A 503 -26.56 -12.94 30.53
CA PRO A 503 -26.36 -11.57 30.97
C PRO A 503 -26.85 -11.41 32.42
N GLY A 504 -26.28 -10.46 33.18
CA GLY A 504 -26.63 -10.22 34.60
C GLY A 504 -28.14 -10.07 34.86
N ARG A 505 -28.88 -9.44 33.94
CA ARG A 505 -30.35 -9.30 33.99
C ARG A 505 -31.14 -10.62 34.03
N CYS A 506 -30.54 -11.73 33.58
CA CYS A 506 -31.16 -13.06 33.64
C CYS A 506 -30.89 -13.78 34.97
N VAL A 507 -29.98 -13.30 35.83
CA VAL A 507 -29.62 -13.94 37.11
C VAL A 507 -30.83 -14.22 38.03
N PRO A 508 -31.84 -13.32 38.16
CA PRO A 508 -33.06 -13.64 38.91
C PRO A 508 -33.82 -14.87 38.39
N HIS A 509 -33.81 -15.07 37.06
CA HIS A 509 -34.44 -16.23 36.41
C HIS A 509 -33.61 -17.50 36.61
N VAL A 510 -32.27 -17.38 36.66
CA VAL A 510 -31.38 -18.49 37.07
C VAL A 510 -31.67 -18.89 38.51
N ILE A 511 -31.69 -17.96 39.46
CA ILE A 511 -32.01 -18.26 40.87
C ILE A 511 -33.41 -18.89 40.99
N SER A 512 -34.37 -18.43 40.18
CA SER A 512 -35.72 -18.99 40.13
C SER A 512 -35.77 -20.44 39.61
N SER A 513 -34.90 -20.84 38.67
CA SER A 513 -34.85 -22.23 38.18
C SER A 513 -34.17 -23.20 39.14
N LEU A 514 -33.44 -22.71 40.15
CA LEU A 514 -32.85 -23.52 41.24
C LEU A 514 -33.85 -23.81 42.39
N VAL A 515 -35.04 -23.22 42.37
CA VAL A 515 -36.04 -23.39 43.45
C VAL A 515 -36.48 -24.86 43.53
N GLY A 516 -36.43 -25.42 44.74
CA GLY A 516 -36.68 -26.85 44.98
C GLY A 516 -35.49 -27.77 44.70
N ARG A 517 -34.33 -27.22 44.31
CA ARG A 517 -33.06 -27.96 44.13
C ARG A 517 -31.92 -27.51 45.05
N ILE A 518 -32.07 -26.34 45.70
CA ILE A 518 -31.20 -25.82 46.77
C ILE A 518 -31.97 -25.78 48.10
N SER A 519 -31.27 -25.69 49.24
CA SER A 519 -31.94 -25.59 50.54
C SER A 519 -32.66 -24.24 50.71
N GLU A 520 -33.62 -24.19 51.64
CA GLU A 520 -34.41 -22.98 51.88
C GLU A 520 -33.54 -21.81 52.37
N ASP A 521 -32.53 -22.09 53.19
CA ASP A 521 -31.58 -21.08 53.70
C ASP A 521 -30.68 -20.52 52.59
N GLN A 522 -30.18 -21.40 51.70
CA GLN A 522 -29.42 -20.98 50.52
C GLN A 522 -30.27 -20.08 49.60
N ARG A 523 -31.56 -20.42 49.44
CA ARG A 523 -32.51 -19.61 48.66
C ARG A 523 -32.78 -18.25 49.32
N LYS A 524 -32.97 -18.19 50.63
CA LYS A 524 -33.16 -16.93 51.39
C LYS A 524 -31.93 -16.01 51.24
N LEU A 525 -30.73 -16.55 51.45
CA LEU A 525 -29.46 -15.82 51.30
C LEU A 525 -29.30 -15.24 49.88
N LEU A 526 -29.50 -16.06 48.84
CA LEU A 526 -29.43 -15.59 47.44
C LEU A 526 -30.48 -14.51 47.14
N SER A 527 -31.70 -14.64 47.66
CA SER A 527 -32.78 -13.67 47.45
C SER A 527 -32.55 -12.34 48.18
N GLN A 528 -32.00 -12.37 49.39
CA GLN A 528 -31.57 -11.17 50.13
C GLN A 528 -30.44 -10.47 49.37
N TYR A 529 -29.39 -11.21 49.01
CA TYR A 529 -28.24 -10.67 48.29
C TYR A 529 -28.62 -10.10 46.92
N GLN A 530 -29.49 -10.78 46.16
CA GLN A 530 -30.06 -10.26 44.91
C GLN A 530 -30.79 -8.93 45.13
N THR A 531 -31.59 -8.82 46.20
CA THR A 531 -32.32 -7.58 46.52
C THR A 531 -31.37 -6.43 46.81
N LEU A 532 -30.29 -6.67 47.55
CA LEU A 532 -29.27 -5.68 47.86
C LEU A 532 -28.45 -5.27 46.62
N VAL A 533 -28.04 -6.23 45.78
CA VAL A 533 -27.38 -5.95 44.50
C VAL A 533 -28.25 -5.10 43.58
N VAL A 534 -29.56 -5.40 43.49
CA VAL A 534 -30.50 -4.59 42.70
C VAL A 534 -30.66 -3.18 43.29
N LYS A 535 -30.78 -3.03 44.61
CA LYS A 535 -30.78 -1.71 45.27
C LYS A 535 -29.50 -0.91 44.95
N GLN A 536 -28.34 -1.55 45.03
CA GLN A 536 -27.04 -0.92 44.73
C GLN A 536 -26.95 -0.45 43.28
N LEU A 537 -27.30 -1.30 42.31
CA LEU A 537 -27.26 -0.97 40.88
C LEU A 537 -28.26 0.14 40.49
N VAL A 538 -29.49 0.10 41.04
CA VAL A 538 -30.51 1.14 40.82
C VAL A 538 -30.10 2.47 41.48
N GLY A 539 -29.48 2.42 42.66
CA GLY A 539 -28.93 3.60 43.33
C GLY A 539 -27.81 4.27 42.54
N GLN A 540 -26.86 3.50 42.00
CA GLN A 540 -25.79 4.01 41.15
C GLN A 540 -26.33 4.62 39.85
N GLY A 541 -27.25 3.94 39.16
CA GLY A 541 -27.83 4.40 37.89
C GLY A 541 -28.64 5.70 37.97
N LYS A 542 -29.09 6.12 39.17
CA LYS A 542 -29.70 7.44 39.38
C LYS A 542 -28.66 8.57 39.42
N ASN A 543 -27.48 8.34 40.01
CA ASN A 543 -26.41 9.34 40.05
C ASN A 543 -25.75 9.56 38.68
N THR A 544 -25.70 8.55 37.80
CA THR A 544 -25.04 8.67 36.48
C THR A 544 -25.87 9.39 35.41
N ARG A 545 -27.13 9.75 35.70
CA ARG A 545 -28.03 10.44 34.74
C ARG A 545 -28.12 11.96 34.92
N ALA A 546 -27.46 12.51 35.93
CA ALA A 546 -27.27 13.96 36.04
C ALA A 546 -26.10 14.37 35.13
N ALA A 547 -26.41 14.95 33.97
CA ALA A 547 -25.41 15.61 33.13
C ALA A 547 -25.02 16.97 33.76
N PRO A 548 -23.79 17.46 33.56
CA PRO A 548 -23.37 18.76 34.09
C PRO A 548 -23.92 19.88 33.20
N GLY A 549 -25.00 20.52 33.63
CA GLY A 549 -25.58 21.66 32.93
C GLY A 549 -26.81 22.23 33.66
N GLU A 550 -26.73 23.53 33.95
CA GLU A 550 -27.75 24.39 34.55
C GLU A 550 -27.93 24.31 36.07
N ASP A 551 -28.17 25.47 36.67
CA ASP A 551 -27.84 25.85 38.04
C ASP A 551 -29.13 26.14 38.87
N GLU A 552 -28.92 26.39 40.16
CA GLU A 552 -29.88 26.92 41.14
C GLU A 552 -31.04 26.00 41.58
N GLY A 553 -30.79 25.32 42.70
CA GLY A 553 -31.61 25.54 43.89
C GLY A 553 -32.91 24.76 44.04
N GLU A 554 -32.82 23.52 44.54
CA GLU A 554 -33.68 23.13 45.68
C GLU A 554 -33.14 21.94 46.50
N ARG A 555 -33.07 22.15 47.82
CA ARG A 555 -33.20 21.17 48.92
C ARG A 555 -32.74 19.71 48.64
N GLY A 556 -31.42 19.47 48.77
CA GLY A 556 -30.89 18.11 48.85
C GLY A 556 -31.42 17.33 50.06
N THR A 557 -32.08 16.20 49.83
CA THR A 557 -32.61 15.30 50.87
C THR A 557 -31.46 14.53 51.55
N PRO A 558 -31.19 14.67 52.86
CA PRO A 558 -29.98 14.10 53.48
C PRO A 558 -29.93 12.56 53.64
N GLY A 559 -30.97 11.82 53.24
CA GLY A 559 -31.10 10.38 53.59
C GLY A 559 -30.35 9.39 52.69
N ASN A 560 -30.24 9.65 51.39
CA ASN A 560 -29.90 8.62 50.40
C ASN A 560 -28.42 8.16 50.43
N GLY A 561 -27.54 8.94 51.07
CA GLY A 561 -26.12 8.58 51.25
C GLY A 561 -25.88 7.52 52.33
N GLY A 562 -26.62 7.60 53.44
CA GLY A 562 -26.52 6.65 54.55
C GLY A 562 -27.04 5.27 54.18
N GLU A 563 -28.26 5.20 53.61
CA GLU A 563 -28.88 3.96 53.16
C GLU A 563 -28.02 3.19 52.13
N MET A 564 -27.38 3.91 51.19
CA MET A 564 -26.51 3.27 50.21
C MET A 564 -25.23 2.70 50.83
N GLU A 565 -24.72 3.33 51.88
CA GLU A 565 -23.53 2.87 52.60
C GLU A 565 -23.83 1.70 53.55
N GLU A 566 -25.03 1.65 54.13
CA GLU A 566 -25.55 0.47 54.82
C GLU A 566 -25.71 -0.72 53.87
N VAL A 567 -26.30 -0.51 52.68
CA VAL A 567 -26.40 -1.56 51.65
C VAL A 567 -25.02 -2.07 51.21
N ARG A 568 -24.00 -1.20 51.10
CA ARG A 568 -22.61 -1.65 50.83
C ARG A 568 -22.06 -2.52 51.96
N LYS A 569 -22.25 -2.12 53.22
CA LYS A 569 -21.78 -2.89 54.39
C LYS A 569 -22.46 -4.26 54.48
N GLU A 570 -23.78 -4.32 54.27
CA GLU A 570 -24.55 -5.58 54.29
C GLU A 570 -24.11 -6.52 53.15
N LEU A 571 -23.88 -5.98 51.95
CA LEU A 571 -23.31 -6.74 50.84
C LEU A 571 -21.91 -7.28 51.17
N LEU A 572 -21.03 -6.49 51.77
CA LEU A 572 -19.70 -6.93 52.17
C LEU A 572 -19.75 -8.08 53.19
N SER A 573 -20.62 -8.00 54.21
CA SER A 573 -20.78 -9.09 55.18
C SER A 573 -21.29 -10.38 54.54
N LEU A 574 -22.29 -10.30 53.66
CA LEU A 574 -22.91 -11.49 53.03
C LEU A 574 -22.07 -12.08 51.88
N THR A 575 -21.12 -11.31 51.32
CA THR A 575 -20.30 -11.75 50.16
C THR A 575 -19.50 -13.01 50.48
N GLY A 576 -18.98 -13.15 51.69
CA GLY A 576 -18.29 -14.35 52.14
C GLY A 576 -19.18 -15.59 52.09
N GLU A 577 -20.38 -15.50 52.65
CA GLU A 577 -21.36 -16.60 52.70
C GLU A 577 -21.84 -17.00 51.30
N VAL A 578 -22.16 -16.03 50.44
CA VAL A 578 -22.60 -16.26 49.05
C VAL A 578 -21.50 -16.93 48.21
N LYS A 579 -20.22 -16.62 48.44
CA LYS A 579 -19.10 -17.35 47.83
C LYS A 579 -19.00 -18.79 48.36
N GLN A 580 -19.19 -19.00 49.66
CA GLN A 580 -19.10 -20.34 50.25
C GLN A 580 -20.17 -21.32 49.75
N LEU A 581 -21.34 -20.86 49.26
CA LEU A 581 -22.37 -21.74 48.67
C LEU A 581 -21.84 -22.68 47.59
N VAL A 582 -20.80 -22.27 46.86
CA VAL A 582 -20.17 -23.07 45.80
C VAL A 582 -18.76 -23.53 46.18
N LEU A 583 -18.00 -22.68 46.89
CA LEU A 583 -16.61 -22.97 47.26
C LEU A 583 -16.48 -24.00 48.40
N SER A 584 -17.46 -24.06 49.32
CA SER A 584 -17.45 -24.99 50.46
C SER A 584 -17.95 -26.40 50.15
N ALA A 585 -18.34 -26.67 48.90
CA ALA A 585 -18.88 -27.94 48.42
C ALA A 585 -17.85 -29.07 48.49
N ARG A 586 -17.58 -29.55 49.72
CA ARG A 586 -16.83 -30.76 50.01
C ARG A 586 -17.50 -31.93 49.30
N LYS A 587 -16.65 -32.80 48.73
CA LYS A 587 -16.96 -34.11 48.13
C LYS A 587 -18.29 -34.71 48.64
N THR A 588 -19.37 -34.56 47.88
CA THR A 588 -20.41 -35.60 47.86
C THR A 588 -19.74 -36.85 47.30
N SER A 589 -19.73 -37.91 48.10
CA SER A 589 -19.15 -39.20 47.73
C SER A 589 -19.92 -39.81 46.56
N LEU A 590 -19.17 -40.37 45.61
CA LEU A 590 -19.71 -41.35 44.66
C LEU A 590 -19.95 -42.67 45.42
N THR A 591 -21.14 -42.83 45.99
CA THR A 591 -21.64 -44.09 46.56
C THR A 591 -23.17 -44.07 46.55
N GLU A 592 -23.76 -44.96 45.72
CA GLU A 592 -25.15 -45.50 45.78
C GLU A 592 -26.30 -44.46 45.62
N ASP A 593 -27.24 -44.58 44.68
CA ASP A 593 -27.60 -45.64 43.71
C ASP A 593 -27.59 -45.16 42.23
#